data_AF-A0A225M8J8-F1
#
_entry.id   AF-A0A225M8J8-F1
#
_cell.length_a   1.000
_cell.length_b   1.000
_cell.length_c   1.000
_cell.angle_alpha   90.00
_cell.angle_beta   90.00
_cell.angle_gamma   90.00
#
_symmetry.space_group_name_H-M   'P 1'
#
loop_
_entity.id
_entity.type
_entity.pdbx_description
1 polymer ?
#
loop_
_entity_poly.entity_id
_entity_poly.type
_entity_poly.pdbx_seq_one_letter_code
_entity_poly.pdbx_strand_id
1 'polypeptide(L)'
;MNLVWDKFSGIRPRVDQRMLPDGNAQVADNVNTEHGGISPIEGTADILALAKTGVQTIYRFGQALASATQYWFCWTIAVDVVKGPIANDTAEFTAWTGDGVPKYTRNDIGTAGSDLPSASRPLAVPAPTMAPTLSAVGDPPVGAGSETREYIYTFKNEDRREGPPSLPATLDIVIGQGVQLDDLETAATNGAVLGTKCIYRAQAGVYIFVDEIPIAQTSYTDTIDAADLGDEVCPSINWDTPPDTMFALTAGPNGMMAAADGYDVLFCVPFYPQAWPGGYRQTVNFPVVGLGWFATTLVVLTTGQPFLMTGTDPANISVSPAKFFQPCVSKASIVATAGGDAVASGGDVVWASPEGLCSIGPAGEQVLTQGLFTTKQWEALHPETIIGCWHQGWYIGTYDPGSGRRAFRFSPTTQEWTDMPDTSFTAMYRDTVSDKLYVCVGDHIHEFRGGDPLAYTWHSQQVVTPLYGVAAGRVTGDYPVTFKLFADGTLMHTETVQSDEPFILPDRLARSWEIELSGTSRVLRAAVSDSIVDL
;
A
#
# COMPACT_ATOMS: atom_id res chain seq x y z
N MET A 1 -29.82 27.25 34.43
CA MET A 1 -29.03 27.36 33.18
C MET A 1 -28.78 25.96 32.68
N ASN A 2 -29.21 25.64 31.45
CA ASN A 2 -29.05 24.29 30.93
C ASN A 2 -27.71 24.14 30.19
N LEU A 3 -26.86 23.22 30.63
CA LEU A 3 -25.64 22.82 29.93
C LEU A 3 -25.95 21.56 29.12
N VAL A 4 -25.78 21.63 27.80
CA VAL A 4 -26.18 20.56 26.88
C VAL A 4 -24.98 20.14 26.03
N TRP A 5 -24.77 18.83 25.92
CA TRP A 5 -23.87 18.18 25.00
C TRP A 5 -24.69 17.33 24.02
N ASP A 6 -24.93 17.87 22.84
CA ASP A 6 -25.67 17.26 21.73
C ASP A 6 -24.84 17.22 20.42
N LYS A 7 -23.58 17.64 20.51
CA LYS A 7 -22.57 17.52 19.46
C LYS A 7 -21.39 16.74 20.03
N PHE A 8 -20.91 15.80 19.25
CA PHE A 8 -19.79 14.94 19.64
C PHE A 8 -18.82 14.80 18.47
N SER A 9 -17.55 14.99 18.76
CA SER A 9 -16.44 14.96 17.82
C SER A 9 -15.22 14.35 18.51
N GLY A 10 -14.21 14.00 17.72
CA GLY A 10 -12.91 13.54 18.20
C GLY A 10 -12.08 14.58 18.97
N ILE A 11 -10.88 14.18 19.35
CA ILE A 11 -9.92 15.00 20.08
C ILE A 11 -9.28 16.08 19.21
N ARG A 12 -8.82 17.17 19.84
CA ARG A 12 -7.97 18.21 19.23
C ARG A 12 -6.78 18.53 20.12
N PRO A 13 -5.73 17.69 20.15
CA PRO A 13 -4.62 17.83 21.09
C PRO A 13 -3.93 19.21 21.08
N ARG A 14 -3.91 19.88 19.93
CA ARG A 14 -3.31 21.21 19.76
C ARG A 14 -4.01 22.31 20.58
N VAL A 15 -5.28 22.14 20.92
CA VAL A 15 -6.11 23.16 21.56
C VAL A 15 -6.19 22.89 23.06
N ASP A 16 -6.06 23.94 23.87
CA ASP A 16 -6.23 23.85 25.33
C ASP A 16 -7.66 23.39 25.67
N GLN A 17 -7.81 22.60 26.73
CA GLN A 17 -9.08 22.01 27.17
C GLN A 17 -10.21 23.03 27.36
N ARG A 18 -9.85 24.28 27.72
CA ARG A 18 -10.80 25.41 27.91
C ARG A 18 -11.21 26.11 26.63
N MET A 19 -10.46 25.90 25.56
CA MET A 19 -10.63 26.54 24.26
C MET A 19 -11.06 25.53 23.19
N LEU A 20 -11.33 24.29 23.60
CA LEU A 20 -11.90 23.29 22.70
C LEU A 20 -13.24 23.82 22.14
N PRO A 21 -13.49 23.66 20.83
CA PRO A 21 -14.77 24.00 20.24
C PRO A 21 -15.88 23.07 20.71
N ASP A 22 -17.12 23.59 20.76
CA ASP A 22 -18.29 22.83 21.18
C ASP A 22 -18.40 21.47 20.47
N GLY A 23 -18.42 20.42 21.29
CA GLY A 23 -18.52 19.03 20.87
C GLY A 23 -17.17 18.31 20.67
N ASN A 24 -16.04 19.01 20.72
CA ASN A 24 -14.73 18.34 20.75
C ASN A 24 -14.43 17.73 22.12
N ALA A 25 -13.63 16.67 22.09
CA ALA A 25 -13.30 15.89 23.26
C ALA A 25 -11.88 16.17 23.76
N GLN A 26 -11.69 16.00 25.06
CA GLN A 26 -10.38 15.83 25.67
C GLN A 26 -9.89 14.39 25.53
N VAL A 27 -10.82 13.43 25.55
CA VAL A 27 -10.59 11.98 25.37
C VAL A 27 -11.67 11.45 24.46
N ALA A 28 -11.28 10.66 23.45
CA ALA A 28 -12.19 10.03 22.49
C ALA A 28 -11.66 8.63 22.13
N ASP A 29 -11.81 7.70 23.07
CA ASP A 29 -11.27 6.34 22.98
C ASP A 29 -12.36 5.38 22.52
N ASN A 30 -12.07 4.59 21.48
CA ASN A 30 -12.97 3.60 20.88
C ASN A 30 -14.35 4.16 20.49
N VAL A 31 -14.46 5.46 20.18
CA VAL A 31 -15.74 6.15 19.96
C VAL A 31 -16.01 6.43 18.49
N ASN A 32 -17.25 6.18 18.07
CA ASN A 32 -17.81 6.57 16.79
C ASN A 32 -18.75 7.77 16.88
N THR A 33 -18.49 8.80 16.08
CA THR A 33 -19.14 10.12 16.05
C THR A 33 -19.99 10.36 14.78
N GLU A 34 -19.99 9.41 13.83
CA GLU A 34 -20.58 9.59 12.49
C GLU A 34 -22.11 9.80 12.44
N HIS A 35 -22.84 9.45 13.49
CA HIS A 35 -24.31 9.40 13.48
C HIS A 35 -24.98 10.44 14.39
N GLY A 36 -24.36 11.60 14.58
CA GLY A 36 -24.92 12.71 15.36
C GLY A 36 -25.01 12.43 16.87
N GLY A 37 -24.26 11.45 17.35
CA GLY A 37 -24.13 11.03 18.75
C GLY A 37 -22.80 10.29 18.91
N ILE A 38 -22.56 9.70 20.08
CA ILE A 38 -21.44 8.76 20.28
C ILE A 38 -21.94 7.32 20.36
N SER A 39 -21.26 6.41 19.71
CA SER A 39 -21.45 4.96 19.84
C SER A 39 -20.09 4.28 19.98
N PRO A 40 -20.01 3.04 20.49
CA PRO A 40 -18.76 2.29 20.41
C PRO A 40 -18.34 2.04 18.96
N ILE A 41 -17.03 1.93 18.74
CA ILE A 41 -16.46 1.27 17.56
C ILE A 41 -16.54 -0.24 17.81
N GLU A 42 -16.85 -1.02 16.77
CA GLU A 42 -16.81 -2.47 16.83
C GLU A 42 -15.35 -2.97 16.93
N GLY A 43 -15.12 -3.98 17.76
CA GLY A 43 -13.83 -4.65 17.88
C GLY A 43 -13.49 -5.45 16.62
N THR A 44 -12.33 -6.09 16.64
CA THR A 44 -11.91 -6.97 15.55
C THR A 44 -12.48 -8.39 15.72
N ALA A 45 -12.85 -9.06 14.64
CA ALA A 45 -13.21 -10.48 14.67
C ALA A 45 -12.08 -11.36 14.15
N ASP A 46 -11.74 -12.42 14.88
CA ASP A 46 -10.76 -13.42 14.43
C ASP A 46 -11.29 -14.17 13.19
N ILE A 47 -10.44 -14.32 12.18
CA ILE A 47 -10.78 -14.98 10.91
C ILE A 47 -9.98 -16.25 10.72
N LEU A 48 -8.66 -16.22 10.96
CA LEU A 48 -7.78 -17.38 10.89
C LEU A 48 -6.41 -17.12 11.50
N ALA A 49 -5.78 -18.20 11.96
CA ALA A 49 -4.37 -18.23 12.31
C ALA A 49 -3.48 -18.29 11.05
N LEU A 50 -2.40 -17.50 11.05
CA LEU A 50 -1.34 -17.52 10.06
C LEU A 50 -0.29 -18.58 10.43
N ALA A 51 0.44 -19.06 9.44
CA ALA A 51 1.54 -20.01 9.66
C ALA A 51 2.80 -19.36 10.27
N LYS A 52 2.91 -18.03 10.20
CA LYS A 52 4.08 -17.25 10.63
C LYS A 52 3.74 -16.35 11.81
N THR A 53 4.68 -16.20 12.74
CA THR A 53 4.62 -15.21 13.82
C THR A 53 5.47 -13.98 13.47
N GLY A 54 5.20 -12.83 14.10
CA GLY A 54 5.95 -11.59 13.83
C GLY A 54 5.69 -11.02 12.42
N VAL A 55 4.47 -11.17 11.93
CA VAL A 55 4.06 -10.75 10.59
C VAL A 55 4.03 -9.23 10.48
N GLN A 56 4.70 -8.69 9.46
CA GLN A 56 4.78 -7.26 9.15
C GLN A 56 4.07 -6.89 7.85
N THR A 57 3.77 -7.86 6.98
CA THR A 57 3.01 -7.64 5.76
C THR A 57 2.05 -8.80 5.54
N ILE A 58 0.81 -8.45 5.20
CA ILE A 58 -0.24 -9.38 4.80
C ILE A 58 -0.78 -8.96 3.45
N TYR A 59 -1.11 -9.94 2.61
CA TYR A 59 -1.71 -9.71 1.30
C TYR A 59 -2.70 -10.82 1.02
N ARG A 60 -3.89 -10.48 0.54
CA ARG A 60 -4.86 -11.48 0.12
C ARG A 60 -4.74 -11.77 -1.37
N PHE A 61 -4.18 -12.93 -1.67
CA PHE A 61 -4.14 -13.47 -3.02
C PHE A 61 -5.52 -14.00 -3.44
N GLY A 62 -5.74 -14.11 -4.75
CA GLY A 62 -7.04 -14.45 -5.31
C GLY A 62 -8.00 -13.28 -5.16
N GLN A 63 -7.56 -12.07 -5.49
CA GLN A 63 -8.35 -10.84 -5.26
C GLN A 63 -9.74 -10.87 -5.90
N ALA A 64 -9.97 -11.68 -6.94
CA ALA A 64 -11.29 -11.86 -7.55
C ALA A 64 -12.25 -12.76 -6.75
N LEU A 65 -11.76 -13.44 -5.71
CA LEU A 65 -12.55 -14.33 -4.85
C LEU A 65 -13.08 -13.57 -3.65
N ALA A 66 -14.39 -13.67 -3.39
CA ALA A 66 -15.02 -13.15 -2.19
C ALA A 66 -14.88 -14.16 -1.03
N SER A 67 -13.71 -14.21 -0.37
CA SER A 67 -13.41 -15.18 0.68
C SER A 67 -12.52 -14.60 1.77
N ALA A 68 -13.02 -14.51 3.00
CA ALA A 68 -12.23 -13.97 4.12
C ALA A 68 -11.09 -14.90 4.57
N THR A 69 -11.11 -16.19 4.21
CA THR A 69 -10.25 -17.20 4.81
C THR A 69 -9.19 -17.80 3.89
N GLN A 70 -9.23 -17.49 2.60
CA GLN A 70 -8.36 -18.14 1.62
C GLN A 70 -7.22 -17.25 1.17
N TYR A 71 -6.06 -17.88 0.97
CA TYR A 71 -4.88 -17.34 0.29
C TYR A 71 -4.28 -16.07 0.92
N TRP A 72 -4.18 -16.06 2.24
CA TRP A 72 -3.45 -15.03 2.99
C TRP A 72 -1.95 -15.25 2.91
N PHE A 73 -1.30 -14.45 2.08
CA PHE A 73 0.14 -14.37 2.00
C PHE A 73 0.65 -13.50 3.16
N CYS A 74 1.70 -13.95 3.83
CA CYS A 74 2.27 -13.23 4.96
C CYS A 74 3.80 -13.26 4.96
N TRP A 75 4.40 -12.16 5.41
CA TRP A 75 5.85 -11.99 5.54
C TRP A 75 6.19 -11.43 6.92
N THR A 76 7.30 -11.88 7.48
CA THR A 76 7.85 -11.39 8.76
C THR A 76 8.72 -10.14 8.60
N ILE A 77 8.78 -9.61 7.38
CA ILE A 77 9.47 -8.39 6.97
C ILE A 77 8.52 -7.54 6.13
N ALA A 78 8.73 -6.23 6.13
CA ALA A 78 7.99 -5.31 5.29
C ALA A 78 8.32 -5.53 3.79
N VAL A 79 7.33 -5.95 3.01
CA VAL A 79 7.44 -6.10 1.54
C VAL A 79 6.36 -5.30 0.83
N ASP A 80 6.61 -4.94 -0.43
CA ASP A 80 5.58 -4.36 -1.31
C ASP A 80 5.11 -5.43 -2.28
N VAL A 81 3.80 -5.68 -2.31
CA VAL A 81 3.20 -6.78 -3.07
C VAL A 81 2.15 -6.21 -4.01
N VAL A 82 2.18 -6.61 -5.28
CA VAL A 82 1.24 -6.15 -6.29
C VAL A 82 0.75 -7.30 -7.17
N LYS A 83 -0.53 -7.24 -7.54
CA LYS A 83 -1.08 -8.08 -8.59
C LYS A 83 -0.56 -7.64 -9.97
N GLY A 84 -0.37 -8.61 -10.85
CA GLY A 84 0.05 -8.41 -12.23
C GLY A 84 -0.94 -7.56 -13.04
N PRO A 85 -0.47 -6.92 -14.12
CA PRO A 85 -1.27 -5.96 -14.89
C PRO A 85 -2.29 -6.59 -15.86
N ILE A 86 -2.23 -7.92 -16.05
CA ILE A 86 -3.07 -8.63 -17.02
C ILE A 86 -4.45 -8.88 -16.40
N ALA A 87 -5.47 -8.30 -17.03
CA ALA A 87 -6.86 -8.53 -16.63
C ALA A 87 -7.28 -9.99 -16.89
N ASN A 88 -8.10 -10.55 -15.99
CA ASN A 88 -8.57 -11.94 -16.04
C ASN A 88 -7.44 -12.99 -16.10
N ASP A 89 -6.25 -12.67 -15.59
CA ASP A 89 -5.19 -13.65 -15.40
C ASP A 89 -5.63 -14.71 -14.39
N THR A 90 -5.96 -15.91 -14.87
CA THR A 90 -6.40 -17.04 -14.05
C THR A 90 -5.30 -17.61 -13.17
N ALA A 91 -4.04 -17.42 -13.55
CA ALA A 91 -2.90 -17.79 -12.73
C ALA A 91 -2.66 -16.76 -11.60
N GLU A 92 -3.20 -15.55 -11.75
CA GLU A 92 -2.98 -14.39 -10.89
C GLU A 92 -1.49 -14.20 -10.59
N PHE A 93 -0.73 -13.76 -11.59
CA PHE A 93 0.64 -13.29 -11.38
C PHE A 93 0.65 -12.26 -10.25
N THR A 94 1.48 -12.46 -9.23
CA THR A 94 1.66 -11.52 -8.12
C THR A 94 3.16 -11.38 -7.84
N ALA A 95 3.65 -10.14 -7.86
CA ALA A 95 5.06 -9.82 -7.65
C ALA A 95 5.27 -9.07 -6.34
N TRP A 96 6.45 -9.22 -5.75
CA TRP A 96 6.85 -8.44 -4.57
C TRP A 96 8.33 -8.12 -4.53
N THR A 97 8.64 -7.10 -3.72
CA THR A 97 9.99 -6.61 -3.46
C THR A 97 10.18 -6.29 -1.98
N GLY A 98 11.43 -6.16 -1.53
CA GLY A 98 11.79 -5.79 -0.14
C GLY A 98 12.30 -6.94 0.73
N ASP A 99 12.27 -8.18 0.25
CA ASP A 99 12.81 -9.36 0.94
C ASP A 99 14.01 -9.99 0.19
N GLY A 100 14.81 -9.14 -0.47
CA GLY A 100 15.92 -9.52 -1.34
C GLY A 100 15.59 -9.30 -2.82
N VAL A 101 16.07 -10.19 -3.69
CA VAL A 101 15.82 -10.12 -5.13
C VAL A 101 14.30 -10.08 -5.43
N PRO A 102 13.85 -9.29 -6.41
CA PRO A 102 12.45 -9.24 -6.80
C PRO A 102 11.91 -10.61 -7.19
N LYS A 103 10.71 -10.93 -6.69
CA LYS A 103 10.09 -12.25 -6.84
C LYS A 103 8.69 -12.12 -7.42
N TYR A 104 8.21 -13.21 -7.98
CA TYR A 104 6.80 -13.41 -8.26
C TYR A 104 6.33 -14.80 -7.88
N THR A 105 5.01 -14.94 -7.82
CA THR A 105 4.33 -16.20 -7.69
C THR A 105 3.08 -16.20 -8.56
N ARG A 106 2.45 -17.37 -8.66
CA ARG A 106 1.17 -17.60 -9.32
C ARG A 106 0.41 -18.68 -8.53
N ASN A 107 -0.86 -18.89 -8.84
CA ASN A 107 -1.74 -19.72 -8.02
C ASN A 107 -1.20 -21.14 -7.75
N ASP A 108 -0.71 -21.85 -8.75
CA ASP A 108 -0.29 -23.25 -8.64
C ASP A 108 0.92 -23.48 -7.70
N ILE A 109 1.87 -22.54 -7.63
CA ILE A 109 3.06 -22.62 -6.76
C ILE A 109 2.86 -21.82 -5.46
N GLY A 110 2.16 -20.70 -5.53
CA GLY A 110 1.98 -19.77 -4.43
C GLY A 110 1.02 -20.28 -3.36
N THR A 111 0.03 -21.10 -3.76
CA THR A 111 -1.01 -21.63 -2.88
C THR A 111 -0.94 -23.15 -2.69
N ALA A 112 0.18 -23.79 -3.01
CA ALA A 112 0.32 -25.25 -2.98
C ALA A 112 0.47 -25.84 -1.56
N GLY A 113 0.98 -25.07 -0.60
CA GLY A 113 1.22 -25.49 0.78
C GLY A 113 0.34 -24.75 1.81
N SER A 114 0.64 -24.96 3.09
CA SER A 114 -0.07 -24.32 4.21
C SER A 114 0.57 -23.00 4.66
N ASP A 115 1.87 -22.82 4.46
CA ASP A 115 2.55 -21.54 4.64
C ASP A 115 2.55 -20.78 3.31
N LEU A 116 2.00 -19.58 3.30
CA LEU A 116 1.73 -18.82 2.08
C LEU A 116 2.49 -17.47 2.05
N PRO A 117 3.06 -17.06 0.89
CA PRO A 117 3.13 -17.85 -0.34
C PRO A 117 4.08 -19.06 -0.16
N SER A 118 3.71 -20.23 -0.69
CA SER A 118 4.48 -21.45 -0.48
C SER A 118 5.76 -21.53 -1.29
N ALA A 119 5.74 -20.93 -2.48
CA ALA A 119 6.90 -20.85 -3.36
C ALA A 119 6.86 -19.58 -4.20
N SER A 120 8.03 -19.22 -4.71
CA SER A 120 8.25 -18.05 -5.57
C SER A 120 9.25 -18.38 -6.68
N ARG A 121 9.36 -17.46 -7.63
CA ARG A 121 10.36 -17.44 -8.70
C ARG A 121 11.02 -16.06 -8.75
N PRO A 122 12.29 -15.96 -9.15
CA PRO A 122 12.89 -14.66 -9.47
C PRO A 122 12.07 -13.94 -10.54
N LEU A 123 11.79 -12.65 -10.34
CA LEU A 123 11.09 -11.82 -11.34
C LEU A 123 11.91 -11.63 -12.61
N ALA A 124 13.24 -11.59 -12.46
CA ALA A 124 14.18 -11.46 -13.57
C ALA A 124 14.26 -12.72 -14.42
N VAL A 125 14.05 -12.57 -15.73
CA VAL A 125 14.51 -13.53 -16.74
C VAL A 125 15.84 -13.00 -17.28
N PRO A 126 16.99 -13.60 -16.91
CA PRO A 126 18.29 -13.03 -17.23
C PRO A 126 18.63 -13.17 -18.71
N ALA A 127 19.58 -12.37 -19.16
CA ALA A 127 20.25 -12.59 -20.45
C ALA A 127 21.07 -13.89 -20.40
N PRO A 128 21.19 -14.62 -21.53
CA PRO A 128 22.26 -15.59 -21.69
C PRO A 128 23.63 -14.92 -21.51
N THR A 129 24.56 -15.60 -20.85
CA THR A 129 25.87 -15.00 -20.51
C THR A 129 26.88 -15.02 -21.64
N MET A 130 26.69 -15.89 -22.64
CA MET A 130 27.56 -16.05 -23.79
C MET A 130 26.84 -15.78 -25.11
N ALA A 131 27.58 -15.30 -26.11
CA ALA A 131 27.12 -15.29 -27.50
C ALA A 131 27.11 -16.72 -28.08
N PRO A 132 26.24 -17.03 -29.05
CA PRO A 132 26.27 -18.34 -29.71
C PRO A 132 27.56 -18.52 -30.53
N THR A 133 28.08 -19.75 -30.59
CA THR A 133 29.20 -20.09 -31.47
C THR A 133 28.69 -20.35 -32.88
N LEU A 134 29.17 -19.62 -33.89
CA LEU A 134 28.67 -19.71 -35.27
C LEU A 134 29.61 -20.50 -36.19
N SER A 135 29.05 -21.36 -37.05
CA SER A 135 29.77 -21.96 -38.17
C SER A 135 28.90 -22.11 -39.43
N ALA A 136 29.51 -22.08 -40.61
CA ALA A 136 28.78 -22.22 -41.87
C ALA A 136 28.43 -23.69 -42.14
N VAL A 137 27.22 -23.94 -42.64
CA VAL A 137 26.72 -25.28 -42.99
C VAL A 137 26.41 -25.37 -44.47
N GLY A 138 26.86 -26.46 -45.09
CA GLY A 138 26.70 -26.72 -46.52
C GLY A 138 27.85 -26.20 -47.36
N ASP A 139 27.96 -26.71 -48.59
CA ASP A 139 28.99 -26.28 -49.53
C ASP A 139 28.65 -24.90 -50.10
N PRO A 140 29.65 -24.00 -50.26
CA PRO A 140 29.42 -22.67 -50.82
C PRO A 140 28.95 -22.76 -52.28
N PRO A 141 27.77 -22.22 -52.63
CA PRO A 141 27.29 -22.25 -54.00
C PRO A 141 28.25 -21.53 -54.96
N VAL A 142 28.53 -22.16 -56.10
CA VAL A 142 29.48 -21.62 -57.09
C VAL A 142 28.95 -20.32 -57.67
N GLY A 143 29.72 -19.23 -57.53
CA GLY A 143 29.40 -17.93 -58.10
C GLY A 143 28.45 -17.07 -57.25
N ALA A 144 28.07 -17.52 -56.04
CA ALA A 144 27.31 -16.72 -55.10
C ALA A 144 28.20 -15.68 -54.38
N GLY A 145 27.59 -14.58 -53.96
CA GLY A 145 28.26 -13.55 -53.15
C GLY A 145 28.41 -13.97 -51.69
N SER A 146 29.10 -13.14 -50.90
CA SER A 146 29.22 -13.31 -49.44
C SER A 146 28.30 -12.34 -48.71
N GLU A 147 27.80 -12.77 -47.55
CA GLU A 147 27.05 -11.94 -46.62
C GLU A 147 27.51 -12.20 -45.18
N THR A 148 27.44 -11.18 -44.33
CA THR A 148 27.65 -11.33 -42.90
C THR A 148 26.29 -11.52 -42.23
N ARG A 149 26.14 -12.61 -41.47
CA ARG A 149 24.97 -12.83 -40.62
C ARG A 149 25.34 -12.56 -39.16
N GLU A 150 24.39 -11.99 -38.43
CA GLU A 150 24.51 -11.74 -37.00
C GLU A 150 23.34 -12.38 -36.26
N TYR A 151 23.61 -13.05 -35.15
CA TYR A 151 22.60 -13.74 -34.34
C TYR A 151 22.68 -13.34 -32.87
N ILE A 152 21.52 -13.32 -32.24
CA ILE A 152 21.33 -13.27 -30.79
C ILE A 152 20.33 -14.35 -30.40
N TYR A 153 20.30 -14.72 -29.12
CA TYR A 153 19.20 -15.49 -28.57
C TYR A 153 18.78 -14.98 -27.20
N THR A 154 17.54 -15.25 -26.81
CA THR A 154 16.95 -14.81 -25.53
C THR A 154 16.41 -16.02 -24.78
N PHE A 155 16.28 -15.92 -23.46
CA PHE A 155 15.55 -16.91 -22.67
C PHE A 155 14.08 -16.54 -22.52
N LYS A 156 13.21 -17.55 -22.55
CA LYS A 156 11.82 -17.48 -22.10
C LYS A 156 11.62 -18.39 -20.89
N ASN A 157 11.01 -17.86 -19.84
CA ASN A 157 10.68 -18.64 -18.66
C ASN A 157 9.49 -19.60 -18.91
N GLU A 158 9.14 -20.42 -17.92
CA GLU A 158 7.99 -21.32 -17.99
C GLU A 158 6.64 -20.61 -18.24
N ASP A 159 6.56 -19.31 -17.98
CA ASP A 159 5.39 -18.44 -18.24
C ASP A 159 5.44 -17.75 -19.61
N ARG A 160 6.38 -18.14 -20.49
CA ARG A 160 6.62 -17.51 -21.80
C ARG A 160 7.00 -16.03 -21.74
N ARG A 161 7.51 -15.58 -20.59
CA ARG A 161 8.08 -14.23 -20.43
C ARG A 161 9.52 -14.23 -20.91
N GLU A 162 9.81 -13.35 -21.85
CA GLU A 162 11.13 -13.21 -22.47
C GLU A 162 12.01 -12.23 -21.67
N GLY A 163 13.31 -12.53 -21.64
CA GLY A 163 14.35 -11.70 -21.05
C GLY A 163 15.20 -10.96 -22.11
N PRO A 164 16.24 -10.24 -21.68
CA PRO A 164 17.18 -9.58 -22.57
C PRO A 164 17.96 -10.58 -23.45
N PRO A 165 18.51 -10.14 -24.59
CA PRO A 165 19.27 -11.01 -25.48
C PRO A 165 20.69 -11.29 -24.98
N SER A 166 21.26 -12.35 -25.53
CA SER A 166 22.69 -12.64 -25.45
C SER A 166 23.52 -11.53 -26.10
N LEU A 167 24.84 -11.59 -25.90
CA LEU A 167 25.76 -10.87 -26.77
C LEU A 167 25.59 -11.36 -28.23
N PRO A 168 25.72 -10.46 -29.23
CA PRO A 168 25.62 -10.83 -30.64
C PRO A 168 26.86 -11.60 -31.10
N ALA A 169 26.64 -12.56 -32.01
CA ALA A 169 27.70 -13.25 -32.74
C ALA A 169 27.55 -12.99 -34.24
N THR A 170 28.68 -12.81 -34.93
CA THR A 170 28.72 -12.57 -36.38
C THR A 170 29.49 -13.66 -37.11
N LEU A 171 29.08 -13.97 -38.34
CA LEU A 171 29.76 -14.92 -39.22
C LEU A 171 29.58 -14.50 -40.68
N ASP A 172 30.66 -14.52 -41.45
CA ASP A 172 30.62 -14.40 -42.90
C ASP A 172 30.30 -15.76 -43.54
N ILE A 173 29.27 -15.78 -44.39
CA ILE A 173 28.88 -16.95 -45.18
C ILE A 173 28.83 -16.62 -46.66
N VAL A 174 28.80 -17.66 -47.51
CA VAL A 174 28.39 -17.54 -48.91
C VAL A 174 26.87 -17.67 -48.99
N ILE A 175 26.22 -16.79 -49.75
CA ILE A 175 24.75 -16.79 -49.93
C ILE A 175 24.31 -18.19 -50.39
N GLY A 176 23.35 -18.77 -49.65
CA GLY A 176 22.84 -20.14 -49.84
C GLY A 176 23.44 -21.17 -48.88
N GLN A 177 24.42 -20.81 -48.04
CA GLN A 177 24.82 -21.62 -46.89
C GLN A 177 23.89 -21.40 -45.70
N GLY A 178 23.73 -22.43 -44.87
CA GLY A 178 23.11 -22.31 -43.55
C GLY A 178 24.12 -21.85 -42.49
N VAL A 179 23.61 -21.50 -41.31
CA VAL A 179 24.44 -21.18 -40.13
C VAL A 179 24.09 -22.11 -38.98
N GLN A 180 25.09 -22.80 -38.46
CA GLN A 180 25.01 -23.54 -37.22
C GLN A 180 25.30 -22.60 -36.05
N LEU A 181 24.40 -22.58 -35.08
CA LEU A 181 24.57 -21.97 -33.77
C LEU A 181 24.81 -23.09 -32.76
N ASP A 182 25.96 -23.09 -32.09
CA ASP A 182 26.32 -24.01 -31.01
C ASP A 182 26.51 -23.25 -29.70
N ASP A 183 26.78 -23.98 -28.61
CA ASP A 183 27.00 -23.46 -27.26
C ASP A 183 25.81 -22.64 -26.70
N LEU A 184 24.59 -22.95 -27.14
CA LEU A 184 23.37 -22.33 -26.62
C LEU A 184 23.12 -22.80 -25.18
N GLU A 185 23.18 -21.85 -24.25
CA GLU A 185 23.00 -22.11 -22.81
C GLU A 185 21.64 -22.75 -22.47
N THR A 186 21.62 -23.63 -21.47
CA THR A 186 20.43 -24.43 -21.10
C THR A 186 19.88 -24.12 -19.71
N ALA A 187 20.43 -23.12 -19.02
CA ALA A 187 20.01 -22.73 -17.69
C ALA A 187 20.31 -21.24 -17.44
N ALA A 188 19.51 -20.63 -16.55
CA ALA A 188 19.73 -19.27 -16.08
C ALA A 188 20.72 -19.22 -14.91
N THR A 189 21.49 -18.14 -14.81
CA THR A 189 22.45 -17.92 -13.71
C THR A 189 21.79 -17.58 -12.37
N ASN A 190 20.60 -17.00 -12.39
CA ASN A 190 19.85 -16.57 -11.20
C ASN A 190 18.87 -17.62 -10.67
N GLY A 191 18.87 -18.83 -11.23
CA GLY A 191 17.94 -19.90 -10.84
C GLY A 191 16.50 -19.73 -11.36
N ALA A 192 16.26 -18.80 -12.31
CA ALA A 192 14.98 -18.73 -13.01
C ALA A 192 14.68 -20.05 -13.74
N VAL A 193 13.42 -20.50 -13.67
CA VAL A 193 12.96 -21.71 -14.35
C VAL A 193 12.65 -21.36 -15.81
N LEU A 194 13.49 -21.85 -16.71
CA LEU A 194 13.41 -21.58 -18.15
C LEU A 194 12.59 -22.65 -18.88
N GLY A 195 11.87 -22.24 -19.94
CA GLY A 195 11.09 -23.14 -20.79
C GLY A 195 11.70 -23.30 -22.19
N THR A 196 11.92 -22.18 -22.88
CA THR A 196 12.41 -22.12 -24.26
C THR A 196 13.45 -21.02 -24.42
N LYS A 197 14.07 -20.96 -25.59
CA LYS A 197 14.89 -19.83 -26.03
C LYS A 197 14.52 -19.43 -27.45
N CYS A 198 14.51 -18.13 -27.73
CA CYS A 198 14.20 -17.60 -29.07
C CYS A 198 15.48 -17.17 -29.76
N ILE A 199 15.62 -17.55 -31.03
CA ILE A 199 16.76 -17.22 -31.88
C ILE A 199 16.34 -16.09 -32.80
N TYR A 200 17.18 -15.07 -32.91
CA TYR A 200 16.98 -13.96 -33.81
C TYR A 200 18.18 -13.73 -34.70
N ARG A 201 17.94 -13.29 -35.94
CA ARG A 201 18.94 -12.95 -36.94
C ARG A 201 18.79 -11.48 -37.36
N ALA A 202 19.90 -10.77 -37.47
CA ALA A 202 19.88 -9.38 -37.92
C ALA A 202 19.54 -9.30 -39.42
N GLN A 203 18.61 -8.41 -39.76
CA GLN A 203 18.27 -8.04 -41.13
C GLN A 203 17.97 -6.54 -41.17
N ALA A 204 18.63 -5.80 -42.06
CA ALA A 204 18.47 -4.34 -42.19
C ALA A 204 18.59 -3.56 -40.86
N GLY A 205 19.44 -4.03 -39.94
CA GLY A 205 19.70 -3.36 -38.65
C GLY A 205 18.70 -3.67 -37.53
N VAL A 206 17.79 -4.63 -37.73
CA VAL A 206 16.87 -5.13 -36.70
C VAL A 206 17.01 -6.65 -36.55
N TYR A 207 16.83 -7.17 -35.34
CA TYR A 207 16.83 -8.61 -35.08
C TYR A 207 15.45 -9.19 -35.31
N ILE A 208 15.35 -10.14 -36.23
CA ILE A 208 14.11 -10.78 -36.66
C ILE A 208 14.08 -12.22 -36.17
N PHE A 209 12.92 -12.68 -35.70
CA PHE A 209 12.69 -14.00 -35.16
C PHE A 209 12.96 -15.09 -36.22
N VAL A 210 13.75 -16.09 -35.82
CA VAL A 210 14.11 -17.25 -36.64
C VAL A 210 13.33 -18.47 -36.15
N ASP A 211 13.46 -18.80 -34.86
CA ASP A 211 12.82 -19.98 -34.26
C ASP A 211 12.78 -19.89 -32.72
N GLU A 212 11.91 -20.70 -32.12
CA GLU A 212 11.85 -20.92 -30.67
C GLU A 212 12.13 -22.39 -30.36
N ILE A 213 13.25 -22.66 -29.69
CA ILE A 213 13.69 -24.02 -29.39
C ILE A 213 13.59 -24.34 -27.89
N PRO A 214 13.43 -25.61 -27.51
CA PRO A 214 13.44 -26.03 -26.11
C PRO A 214 14.70 -25.55 -25.36
N ILE A 215 14.56 -25.24 -24.07
CA ILE A 215 15.71 -24.80 -23.27
C ILE A 215 16.84 -25.83 -23.23
N ALA A 216 16.55 -27.13 -23.30
CA ALA A 216 17.55 -28.20 -23.27
C ALA A 216 18.40 -28.31 -24.55
N GLN A 217 17.96 -27.72 -25.67
CA GLN A 217 18.67 -27.82 -26.94
C GLN A 217 19.87 -26.87 -26.98
N THR A 218 21.07 -27.40 -27.18
CA THR A 218 22.33 -26.64 -27.15
C THR A 218 22.78 -26.10 -28.50
N SER A 219 22.05 -26.42 -29.57
CA SER A 219 22.42 -25.99 -30.92
C SER A 219 21.24 -25.88 -31.88
N TYR A 220 21.39 -25.10 -32.95
CA TYR A 220 20.36 -24.87 -33.97
C TYR A 220 20.98 -24.61 -35.33
N THR A 221 20.39 -25.15 -36.40
CA THR A 221 20.83 -24.87 -37.77
C THR A 221 19.82 -23.97 -38.46
N ASP A 222 20.18 -22.70 -38.69
CA ASP A 222 19.40 -21.80 -39.52
C ASP A 222 19.68 -22.06 -41.01
N THR A 223 18.64 -22.50 -41.72
CA THR A 223 18.66 -22.71 -43.18
C THR A 223 17.64 -21.83 -43.91
N ILE A 224 17.06 -20.84 -43.21
CA ILE A 224 16.03 -19.96 -43.75
C ILE A 224 16.70 -18.90 -44.64
N ASP A 225 16.25 -18.79 -45.88
CA ASP A 225 16.72 -17.76 -46.81
C ASP A 225 16.32 -16.37 -46.33
N ALA A 226 17.12 -15.35 -46.66
CA ALA A 226 16.85 -13.96 -46.24
C ALA A 226 15.49 -13.42 -46.74
N ALA A 227 14.98 -13.95 -47.85
CA ALA A 227 13.67 -13.57 -48.40
C ALA A 227 12.48 -14.23 -47.68
N ASP A 228 12.73 -15.33 -46.96
CA ASP A 228 11.71 -16.12 -46.26
C ASP A 228 11.75 -15.90 -44.74
N LEU A 229 12.68 -15.07 -44.24
CA LEU A 229 12.67 -14.63 -42.86
C LEU A 229 11.42 -13.78 -42.62
N GLY A 230 10.72 -14.03 -41.51
CA GLY A 230 9.50 -13.29 -41.17
C GLY A 230 9.76 -11.82 -40.86
N ASP A 231 8.76 -11.17 -40.25
CA ASP A 231 8.84 -9.74 -39.90
C ASP A 231 8.77 -9.50 -38.37
N GLU A 232 8.77 -10.56 -37.56
CA GLU A 232 8.67 -10.45 -36.10
C GLU A 232 10.00 -9.97 -35.52
N VAL A 233 10.03 -8.72 -35.06
CA VAL A 233 11.20 -8.09 -34.44
C VAL A 233 11.34 -8.55 -32.98
N CYS A 234 12.58 -8.78 -32.54
CA CYS A 234 12.89 -9.06 -31.14
C CYS A 234 12.34 -7.95 -30.22
N PRO A 235 11.32 -8.26 -29.38
CA PRO A 235 10.71 -7.24 -28.53
C PRO A 235 11.63 -6.83 -27.37
N SER A 236 12.55 -7.72 -26.98
CA SER A 236 13.37 -7.58 -25.77
C SER A 236 14.76 -7.01 -25.98
N ILE A 237 15.04 -6.47 -27.18
CA ILE A 237 16.37 -5.94 -27.54
C ILE A 237 16.90 -4.87 -26.56
N ASN A 238 16.01 -4.08 -25.98
CA ASN A 238 16.32 -3.03 -25.00
C ASN A 238 15.76 -3.33 -23.61
N TRP A 239 15.43 -4.60 -23.33
CA TRP A 239 14.93 -4.96 -22.00
C TRP A 239 16.11 -5.18 -21.07
N ASP A 240 15.97 -4.71 -19.84
CA ASP A 240 16.88 -5.00 -18.75
C ASP A 240 16.14 -5.78 -17.66
N THR A 241 16.85 -6.59 -16.90
CA THR A 241 16.27 -7.25 -15.72
C THR A 241 16.04 -6.26 -14.58
N PRO A 242 15.06 -6.50 -13.69
CA PRO A 242 14.95 -5.73 -12.46
C PRO A 242 16.25 -5.85 -11.63
N PRO A 243 16.77 -4.76 -11.06
CA PRO A 243 17.88 -4.82 -10.11
C PRO A 243 17.54 -5.66 -8.86
N ASP A 244 18.52 -6.38 -8.33
CA ASP A 244 18.38 -7.21 -7.12
C ASP A 244 18.01 -6.40 -5.86
N THR A 245 18.33 -5.11 -5.84
CA THR A 245 18.08 -4.17 -4.73
C THR A 245 16.75 -3.42 -4.85
N MET A 246 15.95 -3.72 -5.88
CA MET A 246 14.67 -3.06 -6.12
C MET A 246 13.70 -3.24 -4.94
N PHE A 247 13.02 -2.16 -4.57
CA PHE A 247 11.98 -2.10 -3.52
C PHE A 247 10.85 -1.14 -3.91
N ALA A 248 9.83 -0.98 -3.06
CA ALA A 248 8.72 -0.04 -3.26
C ALA A 248 7.89 -0.33 -4.52
N LEU A 249 7.76 -1.61 -4.89
CA LEU A 249 6.97 -2.03 -6.05
C LEU A 249 5.51 -1.58 -5.93
N THR A 250 5.00 -0.92 -6.97
CA THR A 250 3.62 -0.44 -7.03
C THR A 250 3.04 -0.62 -8.44
N ALA A 251 1.76 -0.96 -8.51
CA ALA A 251 1.04 -1.11 -9.77
C ALA A 251 0.58 0.26 -10.27
N GLY A 252 0.87 0.56 -11.54
CA GLY A 252 0.51 1.81 -12.19
C GLY A 252 -0.54 1.63 -13.30
N PRO A 253 -0.92 2.72 -13.98
CA PRO A 253 -1.87 2.67 -15.09
C PRO A 253 -1.28 1.99 -16.33
N ASN A 254 -2.15 1.58 -17.26
CA ASN A 254 -1.79 1.02 -18.57
C ASN A 254 -0.82 -0.17 -18.53
N GLY A 255 -0.87 -0.96 -17.45
CA GLY A 255 -0.03 -2.13 -17.28
C GLY A 255 1.43 -1.82 -16.93
N MET A 256 1.76 -0.57 -16.63
CA MET A 256 3.05 -0.20 -16.07
C MET A 256 3.14 -0.59 -14.59
N MET A 257 4.34 -0.91 -14.15
CA MET A 257 4.69 -0.97 -12.73
C MET A 257 5.84 -0.01 -12.48
N ALA A 258 5.89 0.53 -11.27
CA ALA A 258 7.00 1.34 -10.80
C ALA A 258 7.63 0.73 -9.55
N ALA A 259 8.92 0.96 -9.39
CA ALA A 259 9.67 0.55 -8.21
C ALA A 259 10.83 1.53 -7.99
N ALA A 260 11.59 1.34 -6.93
CA ALA A 260 12.73 2.18 -6.58
C ALA A 260 14.00 1.36 -6.35
N ASP A 261 15.15 2.00 -6.57
CA ASP A 261 16.48 1.49 -6.25
C ASP A 261 17.37 2.67 -5.83
N GLY A 262 17.55 2.84 -4.51
CA GLY A 262 18.24 4.00 -3.93
C GLY A 262 17.58 5.34 -4.30
N TYR A 263 18.17 6.04 -5.27
CA TYR A 263 17.72 7.34 -5.79
C TYR A 263 16.94 7.23 -7.11
N ASP A 264 16.94 6.03 -7.70
CA ASP A 264 16.33 5.78 -8.99
C ASP A 264 14.90 5.28 -8.82
N VAL A 265 14.01 5.80 -9.66
CA VAL A 265 12.66 5.30 -9.90
C VAL A 265 12.68 4.55 -11.22
N LEU A 266 12.25 3.30 -11.16
CA LEU A 266 12.28 2.34 -12.25
C LEU A 266 10.86 2.14 -12.76
N PHE A 267 10.70 1.96 -14.07
CA PHE A 267 9.43 1.58 -14.67
C PHE A 267 9.62 0.35 -15.54
N CYS A 268 8.65 -0.58 -15.48
CA CYS A 268 8.69 -1.75 -16.35
C CYS A 268 8.12 -1.43 -17.74
N VAL A 269 8.48 -2.24 -18.73
CA VAL A 269 7.76 -2.28 -20.00
C VAL A 269 6.29 -2.64 -19.71
N PRO A 270 5.30 -1.92 -20.27
CA PRO A 270 3.90 -2.18 -19.98
C PRO A 270 3.55 -3.65 -20.25
N PHE A 271 2.86 -4.29 -19.29
CA PHE A 271 2.47 -5.71 -19.32
C PHE A 271 3.61 -6.74 -19.21
N TYR A 272 4.88 -6.31 -19.15
CA TYR A 272 6.05 -7.16 -18.99
C TYR A 272 6.83 -6.81 -17.71
N PRO A 273 6.31 -7.16 -16.52
CA PRO A 273 6.93 -6.87 -15.22
C PRO A 273 8.32 -7.51 -15.02
N GLN A 274 8.79 -8.37 -15.92
CA GLN A 274 10.17 -8.86 -15.90
C GLN A 274 11.19 -7.92 -16.60
N ALA A 275 10.72 -6.90 -17.33
CA ALA A 275 11.56 -6.02 -18.14
C ALA A 275 11.54 -4.57 -17.61
N TRP A 276 12.69 -4.06 -17.18
CA TRP A 276 12.88 -2.74 -16.54
C TRP A 276 13.98 -1.92 -17.23
N PRO A 277 13.80 -1.50 -18.50
CA PRO A 277 14.82 -0.83 -19.29
C PRO A 277 15.45 0.38 -18.59
N GLY A 278 16.77 0.49 -18.67
CA GLY A 278 17.51 1.64 -18.16
C GLY A 278 17.06 2.97 -18.78
N GLY A 279 16.53 2.95 -20.01
CA GLY A 279 15.97 4.12 -20.68
C GLY A 279 14.70 4.69 -20.04
N TYR A 280 14.00 3.94 -19.19
CA TYR A 280 12.81 4.42 -18.47
C TYR A 280 13.14 4.96 -17.07
N ARG A 281 14.36 4.75 -16.60
CA ARG A 281 14.82 5.14 -15.27
C ARG A 281 14.78 6.67 -15.11
N GLN A 282 14.24 7.11 -13.97
CA GLN A 282 14.27 8.50 -13.54
C GLN A 282 15.06 8.59 -12.24
N THR A 283 15.88 9.62 -12.06
CA THR A 283 16.67 9.81 -10.83
C THR A 283 16.20 11.04 -10.08
N VAL A 284 16.05 10.94 -8.76
CA VAL A 284 15.69 12.04 -7.88
C VAL A 284 16.86 12.42 -6.96
N ASN A 285 16.75 13.56 -6.26
CA ASN A 285 17.86 14.12 -5.47
C ASN A 285 17.92 13.60 -4.03
N PHE A 286 17.00 12.72 -3.62
CA PHE A 286 16.93 12.14 -2.28
C PHE A 286 16.63 10.64 -2.37
N PRO A 287 17.16 9.82 -1.46
CA PRO A 287 16.79 8.40 -1.38
C PRO A 287 15.28 8.21 -1.32
N VAL A 288 14.76 7.31 -2.15
CA VAL A 288 13.33 6.97 -2.18
C VAL A 288 12.98 6.12 -0.95
N VAL A 289 11.81 6.38 -0.36
CA VAL A 289 11.26 5.63 0.78
C VAL A 289 10.10 4.75 0.34
N GLY A 290 9.26 5.27 -0.56
CA GLY A 290 8.16 4.51 -1.13
C GLY A 290 7.44 5.29 -2.22
N LEU A 291 6.48 4.63 -2.85
CA LEU A 291 5.79 5.11 -4.04
C LEU A 291 4.27 4.98 -3.86
N GLY A 292 3.50 5.92 -4.41
CA GLY A 292 2.05 5.84 -4.47
C GLY A 292 1.50 6.47 -5.74
N TRP A 293 0.47 5.88 -6.32
CA TRP A 293 -0.18 6.43 -7.51
C TRP A 293 -1.50 7.13 -7.14
N PHE A 294 -1.77 8.24 -7.81
CA PHE A 294 -3.13 8.75 -7.98
C PHE A 294 -3.33 9.13 -9.45
N ALA A 295 -4.43 8.69 -10.05
CA ALA A 295 -4.67 8.82 -11.49
C ALA A 295 -3.46 8.36 -12.35
N THR A 296 -2.81 9.27 -13.07
CA THR A 296 -1.62 9.02 -13.90
C THR A 296 -0.35 9.63 -13.32
N THR A 297 -0.38 10.02 -12.04
CA THR A 297 0.72 10.67 -11.33
C THR A 297 1.23 9.72 -10.25
N LEU A 298 2.52 9.40 -10.34
CA LEU A 298 3.26 8.73 -9.30
C LEU A 298 3.85 9.77 -8.36
N VAL A 299 3.48 9.67 -7.08
CA VAL A 299 4.12 10.39 -5.98
C VAL A 299 5.29 9.55 -5.50
N VAL A 300 6.48 10.11 -5.66
CA VAL A 300 7.74 9.53 -5.22
C VAL A 300 8.09 10.15 -3.87
N LEU A 301 7.90 9.38 -2.81
CA LEU A 301 8.17 9.81 -1.44
C LEU A 301 9.62 9.49 -1.09
N THR A 302 10.35 10.48 -0.57
CA THR A 302 11.79 10.39 -0.32
C THR A 302 12.11 10.75 1.13
N THR A 303 13.38 10.61 1.52
CA THR A 303 13.88 11.08 2.82
C THR A 303 13.98 12.61 2.91
N GLY A 304 13.66 13.33 1.83
CA GLY A 304 13.65 14.79 1.73
C GLY A 304 12.37 15.30 1.08
N GLN A 305 12.48 15.97 -0.07
CA GLN A 305 11.32 16.49 -0.80
C GLN A 305 10.68 15.41 -1.70
N PRO A 306 9.34 15.26 -1.74
CA PRO A 306 8.66 14.40 -2.70
C PRO A 306 8.80 14.89 -4.15
N PHE A 307 8.66 13.96 -5.09
CA PHE A 307 8.60 14.25 -6.53
C PHE A 307 7.31 13.70 -7.15
N LEU A 308 6.85 14.35 -8.21
CA LEU A 308 5.71 13.94 -9.01
C LEU A 308 6.21 13.51 -10.38
N MET A 309 5.89 12.28 -10.74
CA MET A 309 6.20 11.69 -12.04
C MET A 309 4.88 11.41 -12.77
N THR A 310 4.61 12.17 -13.83
CA THR A 310 3.31 12.11 -14.53
C THR A 310 3.50 11.58 -15.94
N GLY A 311 2.69 10.61 -16.33
CA GLY A 311 2.62 10.10 -17.69
C GLY A 311 1.85 8.79 -17.80
N THR A 312 1.60 8.39 -19.04
CA THR A 312 0.84 7.17 -19.38
C THR A 312 1.70 6.11 -20.09
N ASP A 313 2.96 6.44 -20.36
CA ASP A 313 3.95 5.64 -21.07
C ASP A 313 5.31 5.83 -20.36
N PRO A 314 6.03 4.76 -20.00
CA PRO A 314 7.27 4.86 -19.23
C PRO A 314 8.39 5.56 -20.00
N ALA A 315 8.34 5.59 -21.34
CA ALA A 315 9.30 6.33 -22.16
C ALA A 315 9.09 7.85 -22.10
N ASN A 316 7.92 8.31 -21.65
CA ASN A 316 7.49 9.71 -21.70
C ASN A 316 6.99 10.22 -20.33
N ILE A 317 7.74 9.92 -19.26
CA ILE A 317 7.44 10.40 -17.91
C ILE A 317 8.02 11.80 -17.70
N SER A 318 7.17 12.74 -17.27
CA SER A 318 7.60 14.06 -16.83
C SER A 318 7.86 14.07 -15.32
N VAL A 319 9.05 14.51 -14.91
CA VAL A 319 9.45 14.61 -13.50
C VAL A 319 9.38 16.06 -13.02
N SER A 320 8.76 16.28 -11.85
CA SER A 320 8.74 17.59 -11.20
C SER A 320 8.86 17.46 -9.68
N PRO A 321 9.65 18.30 -8.99
CA PRO A 321 9.66 18.32 -7.53
C PRO A 321 8.34 18.91 -7.00
N ALA A 322 7.74 18.28 -6.01
CA ALA A 322 6.55 18.81 -5.34
C ALA A 322 6.93 20.05 -4.54
N LYS A 323 6.14 21.14 -4.52
CA LYS A 323 6.50 22.36 -3.74
C LYS A 323 6.17 22.21 -2.26
N PHE A 324 6.49 21.04 -1.72
CA PHE A 324 6.05 20.57 -0.43
C PHE A 324 7.18 19.79 0.22
N PHE A 325 7.89 20.42 1.15
CA PHE A 325 9.12 19.88 1.74
C PHE A 325 8.83 18.96 2.93
N GLN A 326 8.05 17.90 2.70
CA GLN A 326 7.66 16.94 3.72
C GLN A 326 8.27 15.56 3.44
N PRO A 327 9.32 15.15 4.17
CA PRO A 327 9.93 13.84 3.99
C PRO A 327 9.02 12.73 4.49
N CYS A 328 9.22 11.53 3.96
CA CYS A 328 8.52 10.34 4.41
C CYS A 328 9.35 9.61 5.47
N VAL A 329 8.82 9.50 6.69
CA VAL A 329 9.51 8.85 7.82
C VAL A 329 9.10 7.41 8.03
N SER A 330 7.95 6.98 7.48
CA SER A 330 7.51 5.59 7.54
C SER A 330 6.98 5.13 6.18
N LYS A 331 7.65 4.14 5.58
CA LYS A 331 7.18 3.47 4.36
C LYS A 331 5.81 2.81 4.57
N ALA A 332 5.58 2.20 5.73
CA ALA A 332 4.34 1.49 6.04
C ALA A 332 3.15 2.43 6.29
N SER A 333 3.39 3.74 6.41
CA SER A 333 2.33 4.77 6.50
C SER A 333 1.81 5.22 5.13
N ILE A 334 2.47 4.83 4.04
CA ILE A 334 2.13 5.28 2.70
C ILE A 334 0.84 4.59 2.27
N VAL A 335 -0.18 5.40 1.96
CA VAL A 335 -1.46 4.90 1.45
C VAL A 335 -1.85 5.67 0.20
N ALA A 336 -1.93 4.94 -0.92
CA ALA A 336 -2.51 5.44 -2.15
C ALA A 336 -4.01 5.13 -2.16
N THR A 337 -4.83 6.17 -2.28
CA THR A 337 -6.29 6.05 -2.33
C THR A 337 -6.77 6.19 -3.78
N ALA A 338 -7.78 5.41 -4.17
CA ALA A 338 -8.47 5.55 -5.45
C ALA A 338 -9.76 6.37 -5.25
N GLY A 339 -10.20 7.11 -6.28
CA GLY A 339 -11.33 8.04 -6.19
C GLY A 339 -12.61 7.42 -5.61
N GLY A 340 -13.37 8.22 -4.85
CA GLY A 340 -14.63 7.84 -4.18
C GLY A 340 -14.51 7.71 -2.66
N ASP A 341 -13.35 7.25 -2.18
CA ASP A 341 -13.07 7.07 -0.74
C ASP A 341 -11.96 8.04 -0.23
N ALA A 342 -11.24 8.71 -1.13
CA ALA A 342 -10.06 9.54 -0.84
C ALA A 342 -10.33 10.91 -0.17
N VAL A 343 -9.26 11.61 0.25
CA VAL A 343 -9.33 12.99 0.79
C VAL A 343 -9.96 13.95 -0.24
N ALA A 344 -9.60 13.77 -1.51
CA ALA A 344 -10.12 14.52 -2.64
C ALA A 344 -10.71 13.59 -3.71
N SER A 345 -11.67 14.10 -4.48
CA SER A 345 -12.20 13.40 -5.65
C SER A 345 -11.08 13.15 -6.67
N GLY A 346 -10.67 11.89 -6.82
CA GLY A 346 -9.61 11.47 -7.77
C GLY A 346 -8.46 10.68 -7.14
N GLY A 347 -8.43 10.54 -5.81
CA GLY A 347 -7.38 9.79 -5.11
C GLY A 347 -6.24 10.69 -4.62
N ASP A 348 -5.60 10.29 -3.53
CA ASP A 348 -4.46 10.96 -2.92
C ASP A 348 -3.44 9.92 -2.44
N VAL A 349 -2.19 10.33 -2.36
CA VAL A 349 -1.13 9.58 -1.66
C VAL A 349 -0.91 10.26 -0.31
N VAL A 350 -1.20 9.52 0.76
CA VAL A 350 -1.08 9.96 2.16
C VAL A 350 0.13 9.29 2.78
N TRP A 351 0.90 10.00 3.62
CA TRP A 351 2.04 9.43 4.34
C TRP A 351 2.35 10.19 5.63
N ALA A 352 3.11 9.56 6.54
CA ALA A 352 3.63 10.20 7.74
C ALA A 352 4.94 10.96 7.47
N SER A 353 4.96 12.23 7.88
CA SER A 353 6.14 13.11 7.89
C SER A 353 6.50 13.50 9.33
N PRO A 354 7.64 14.20 9.56
CA PRO A 354 7.96 14.77 10.87
C PRO A 354 6.95 15.82 11.36
N GLU A 355 6.20 16.48 10.48
CA GLU A 355 5.27 17.56 10.85
C GLU A 355 3.80 17.12 10.95
N GLY A 356 3.45 15.95 10.39
CA GLY A 356 2.08 15.46 10.37
C GLY A 356 1.84 14.36 9.33
N LEU A 357 0.59 13.87 9.26
CA LEU A 357 0.12 13.14 8.07
C LEU A 357 0.00 14.13 6.92
N CYS A 358 0.63 13.80 5.82
CA CYS A 358 0.70 14.60 4.62
C CYS A 358 -0.10 13.94 3.49
N SER A 359 -0.55 14.73 2.53
CA SER A 359 -1.16 14.22 1.31
C SER A 359 -0.76 15.02 0.08
N ILE A 360 -0.69 14.32 -1.04
CA ILE A 360 -0.64 14.91 -2.38
C ILE A 360 -1.69 14.21 -3.24
N GLY A 361 -2.51 15.03 -3.91
CA GLY A 361 -3.42 14.57 -4.94
C GLY A 361 -3.94 15.74 -5.78
N PRO A 362 -5.09 15.58 -6.47
CA PRO A 362 -5.64 16.59 -7.37
C PRO A 362 -5.95 17.94 -6.70
N ALA A 363 -6.22 17.94 -5.39
CA ALA A 363 -6.48 19.16 -4.62
C ALA A 363 -5.20 19.93 -4.24
N GLY A 364 -4.02 19.37 -4.50
CA GLY A 364 -2.71 19.93 -4.14
C GLY A 364 -2.04 19.21 -2.98
N GLU A 365 -1.02 19.84 -2.42
CA GLU A 365 -0.23 19.32 -1.30
C GLU A 365 -0.65 19.95 0.03
N GLN A 366 -0.81 19.13 1.08
CA GLN A 366 -1.23 19.61 2.40
C GLN A 366 -0.77 18.70 3.55
N VAL A 367 -0.57 19.29 4.73
CA VAL A 367 -0.41 18.56 6.01
C VAL A 367 -1.80 18.39 6.63
N LEU A 368 -2.38 17.21 6.51
CA LEU A 368 -3.76 16.89 6.91
C LEU A 368 -4.01 17.09 8.41
N THR A 369 -3.00 16.83 9.26
CA THR A 369 -3.13 16.90 10.72
C THR A 369 -2.66 18.23 11.32
N GLN A 370 -2.33 19.23 10.50
CA GLN A 370 -1.78 20.50 10.97
C GLN A 370 -2.71 21.23 11.96
N GLY A 371 -4.03 21.12 11.78
CA GLY A 371 -5.02 21.71 12.68
C GLY A 371 -5.20 20.96 14.01
N LEU A 372 -4.74 19.71 14.10
CA LEU A 372 -5.03 18.81 15.21
C LEU A 372 -3.87 18.65 16.18
N PHE A 373 -2.63 18.65 15.67
CA PHE A 373 -1.43 18.43 16.47
C PHE A 373 -0.45 19.60 16.35
N THR A 374 0.26 19.89 17.43
CA THR A 374 1.55 20.60 17.34
C THR A 374 2.64 19.62 16.92
N THR A 375 3.75 20.12 16.37
CA THR A 375 4.90 19.29 15.97
C THR A 375 5.38 18.39 17.11
N LYS A 376 5.53 18.94 18.33
CA LYS A 376 5.95 18.16 19.50
C LYS A 376 4.97 17.05 19.88
N GLN A 377 3.67 17.28 19.73
CA GLN A 377 2.66 16.25 20.01
C GLN A 377 2.65 15.16 18.93
N TRP A 378 2.85 15.55 17.67
CA TRP A 378 2.99 14.60 16.57
C TRP A 378 4.24 13.74 16.70
N GLU A 379 5.38 14.33 17.01
CA GLU A 379 6.65 13.63 17.28
C GLU A 379 6.52 12.63 18.44
N ALA A 380 5.72 12.94 19.46
CA ALA A 380 5.46 12.03 20.58
C ALA A 380 4.71 10.75 20.17
N LEU A 381 4.07 10.73 18.99
CA LEU A 381 3.48 9.52 18.41
C LEU A 381 4.53 8.64 17.71
N HIS A 382 5.78 9.10 17.57
CA HIS A 382 6.82 8.40 16.83
C HIS A 382 6.38 8.07 15.39
N PRO A 383 6.21 9.08 14.52
CA PRO A 383 5.60 8.91 13.19
C PRO A 383 6.33 7.91 12.28
N GLU A 384 7.62 7.66 12.52
CA GLU A 384 8.43 6.61 11.88
C GLU A 384 7.90 5.18 12.14
N THR A 385 7.08 4.98 13.16
CA THR A 385 6.48 3.69 13.53
C THR A 385 5.07 3.49 12.97
N ILE A 386 4.52 4.51 12.29
CA ILE A 386 3.14 4.50 11.77
C ILE A 386 3.01 3.45 10.67
N ILE A 387 2.03 2.56 10.81
CA ILE A 387 1.52 1.69 9.75
C ILE A 387 0.11 2.18 9.43
N GLY A 388 -0.20 2.39 8.15
CA GLY A 388 -1.42 3.03 7.69
C GLY A 388 -2.21 2.18 6.72
N CYS A 389 -3.53 2.32 6.76
CA CYS A 389 -4.43 1.87 5.71
C CYS A 389 -5.60 2.85 5.59
N TRP A 390 -6.16 2.97 4.38
CA TRP A 390 -7.34 3.77 4.15
C TRP A 390 -8.57 2.88 4.09
N HIS A 391 -9.64 3.26 4.78
CA HIS A 391 -10.89 2.53 4.77
C HIS A 391 -12.08 3.44 5.10
N GLN A 392 -13.06 3.53 4.19
CA GLN A 392 -14.37 4.17 4.42
C GLN A 392 -14.29 5.62 4.92
N GLY A 393 -13.40 6.43 4.35
CA GLY A 393 -13.20 7.85 4.64
C GLY A 393 -12.28 8.11 5.82
N TRP A 394 -11.67 7.06 6.36
CA TRP A 394 -10.74 7.13 7.47
C TRP A 394 -9.37 6.62 7.09
N TYR A 395 -8.35 7.38 7.49
CA TYR A 395 -7.01 6.86 7.66
C TYR A 395 -6.96 6.10 8.98
N ILE A 396 -6.86 4.76 8.91
CA ILE A 396 -6.65 3.89 10.06
C ILE A 396 -5.14 3.74 10.24
N GLY A 397 -4.64 4.13 11.40
CA GLY A 397 -3.22 4.11 11.70
C GLY A 397 -2.90 3.36 12.98
N THR A 398 -1.70 2.80 13.06
CA THR A 398 -1.14 2.27 14.30
C THR A 398 0.30 2.72 14.48
N TYR A 399 0.69 3.05 15.70
CA TYR A 399 1.99 3.62 16.04
C TYR A 399 2.47 3.09 17.39
N ASP A 400 3.78 3.15 17.65
CA ASP A 400 4.37 2.78 18.93
C ASP A 400 5.12 3.97 19.54
N PRO A 401 4.54 4.62 20.57
CA PRO A 401 5.19 5.75 21.23
C PRO A 401 6.28 5.31 22.23
N GLY A 402 6.82 4.10 22.10
CA GLY A 402 7.81 3.50 23.01
C GLY A 402 7.22 2.84 24.26
N SER A 403 5.89 2.77 24.36
CA SER A 403 5.17 2.15 25.49
C SER A 403 4.25 1.00 25.06
N GLY A 404 4.38 0.54 23.81
CA GLY A 404 3.50 -0.45 23.21
C GLY A 404 2.61 0.17 22.16
N ARG A 405 2.35 -0.61 21.11
CA ARG A 405 1.64 -0.18 19.92
C ARG A 405 0.16 0.11 20.21
N ARG A 406 -0.34 1.22 19.66
CA ARG A 406 -1.73 1.70 19.76
C ARG A 406 -2.29 1.97 18.37
N ALA A 407 -3.60 2.13 18.23
CA ALA A 407 -4.22 2.50 16.98
C ALA A 407 -5.01 3.82 17.10
N PHE A 408 -5.27 4.45 15.96
CA PHE A 408 -6.13 5.61 15.81
C PHE A 408 -6.88 5.53 14.49
N ARG A 409 -7.93 6.34 14.37
CA ARG A 409 -8.53 6.66 13.08
C ARG A 409 -8.65 8.16 12.93
N PHE A 410 -8.40 8.63 11.71
CA PHE A 410 -8.43 10.04 11.36
C PHE A 410 -9.24 10.25 10.09
N SER A 411 -10.23 11.13 10.14
CA SER A 411 -10.96 11.56 8.95
C SER A 411 -10.50 12.97 8.55
N PRO A 412 -9.85 13.14 7.38
CA PRO A 412 -9.40 14.45 6.95
C PRO A 412 -10.56 15.36 6.51
N THR A 413 -11.71 14.79 6.14
CA THR A 413 -12.93 15.52 5.75
C THR A 413 -13.58 16.21 6.94
N THR A 414 -13.79 15.49 8.05
CA THR A 414 -14.40 16.04 9.27
C THR A 414 -13.37 16.61 10.25
N GLN A 415 -12.08 16.39 9.99
CA GLN A 415 -10.98 16.71 10.91
C GLN A 415 -11.19 16.05 12.29
N GLU A 416 -11.68 14.81 12.28
CA GLU A 416 -11.92 14.02 13.48
C GLU A 416 -10.79 13.03 13.71
N TRP A 417 -10.28 13.01 14.95
CA TRP A 417 -9.31 12.03 15.43
C TRP A 417 -9.87 11.30 16.65
N THR A 418 -9.85 9.97 16.64
CA THR A 418 -10.23 9.15 17.79
C THR A 418 -9.20 8.06 18.01
N ASP A 419 -8.87 7.79 19.26
CA ASP A 419 -7.88 6.80 19.63
C ASP A 419 -8.53 5.42 19.83
N MET A 420 -7.74 4.37 19.61
CA MET A 420 -8.10 2.96 19.86
C MET A 420 -6.99 2.34 20.72
N PRO A 421 -6.94 2.67 22.02
CA PRO A 421 -5.77 2.41 22.87
C PRO A 421 -5.51 0.92 23.13
N ASP A 422 -6.55 0.10 23.16
CA ASP A 422 -6.46 -1.35 23.44
C ASP A 422 -6.22 -2.19 22.18
N THR A 423 -5.97 -1.54 21.05
CA THR A 423 -5.86 -2.17 19.75
C THR A 423 -4.45 -1.99 19.19
N SER A 424 -3.84 -3.09 18.75
CA SER A 424 -2.52 -3.08 18.13
C SER A 424 -2.51 -3.95 16.89
N PHE A 425 -1.94 -3.43 15.80
CA PHE A 425 -1.89 -4.11 14.52
C PHE A 425 -0.45 -4.15 14.01
N THR A 426 0.02 -5.30 13.52
CA THR A 426 1.37 -5.41 12.95
C THR A 426 1.39 -5.32 11.43
N ALA A 427 0.23 -5.52 10.79
CA ALA A 427 0.03 -5.38 9.36
C ALA A 427 -1.45 -5.08 9.06
N MET A 428 -1.73 -4.47 7.91
CA MET A 428 -3.08 -4.18 7.44
C MET A 428 -3.22 -4.46 5.95
N TYR A 429 -4.41 -4.83 5.51
CA TYR A 429 -4.74 -5.01 4.11
C TYR A 429 -6.21 -4.68 3.84
N ARG A 430 -6.46 -3.78 2.89
CA ARG A 430 -7.81 -3.50 2.40
C ARG A 430 -8.14 -4.41 1.22
N ASP A 431 -9.16 -5.24 1.38
CA ASP A 431 -9.73 -6.01 0.29
C ASP A 431 -10.74 -5.15 -0.48
N THR A 432 -10.43 -4.88 -1.74
CA THR A 432 -11.26 -4.04 -2.62
C THR A 432 -12.50 -4.75 -3.12
N VAL A 433 -12.55 -6.08 -3.10
CA VAL A 433 -13.73 -6.83 -3.56
C VAL A 433 -14.80 -6.94 -2.49
N SER A 434 -14.43 -7.19 -1.23
CA SER A 434 -15.38 -7.20 -0.12
C SER A 434 -15.59 -5.83 0.54
N ASP A 435 -14.78 -4.82 0.18
CA ASP A 435 -14.69 -3.53 0.86
C ASP A 435 -14.53 -3.69 2.38
N LYS A 436 -13.61 -4.59 2.78
CA LYS A 436 -13.27 -4.87 4.18
C LYS A 436 -11.81 -4.54 4.46
N LEU A 437 -11.54 -4.12 5.69
CA LEU A 437 -10.19 -3.99 6.21
C LEU A 437 -9.85 -5.21 7.06
N TYR A 438 -8.73 -5.84 6.73
CA TYR A 438 -8.14 -6.92 7.52
C TYR A 438 -6.88 -6.43 8.20
N VAL A 439 -6.66 -6.92 9.42
CA VAL A 439 -5.54 -6.52 10.28
C VAL A 439 -4.88 -7.76 10.88
N CYS A 440 -3.58 -7.70 11.09
CA CYS A 440 -2.83 -8.76 11.79
C CYS A 440 -2.73 -8.41 13.27
N VAL A 441 -3.22 -9.30 14.12
CA VAL A 441 -3.10 -9.22 15.59
C VAL A 441 -2.37 -10.47 16.06
N GLY A 442 -1.13 -10.31 16.55
CA GLY A 442 -0.26 -11.44 16.83
C GLY A 442 0.06 -12.22 15.56
N ASP A 443 -0.37 -13.48 15.51
CA ASP A 443 -0.27 -14.41 14.37
C ASP A 443 -1.63 -14.72 13.75
N HIS A 444 -2.66 -13.89 13.99
CA HIS A 444 -3.99 -14.06 13.43
C HIS A 444 -4.37 -12.92 12.48
N ILE A 445 -5.11 -13.25 11.42
CA ILE A 445 -5.86 -12.28 10.63
C ILE A 445 -7.18 -12.04 11.31
N HIS A 446 -7.50 -10.77 11.52
CA HIS A 446 -8.79 -10.32 11.98
C HIS A 446 -9.46 -9.40 10.97
N GLU A 447 -10.79 -9.41 10.93
CA GLU A 447 -11.59 -8.39 10.26
C GLU A 447 -11.74 -7.19 11.20
N PHE A 448 -11.34 -6.01 10.72
CA PHE A 448 -11.51 -4.75 11.45
C PHE A 448 -12.99 -4.41 11.55
N ARG A 449 -13.45 -4.02 12.75
CA ARG A 449 -14.87 -3.75 13.04
C ARG A 449 -15.82 -4.92 12.76
N GLY A 450 -15.31 -6.16 12.76
CA GLY A 450 -16.13 -7.37 12.59
C GLY A 450 -16.61 -8.02 13.89
N GLY A 451 -16.14 -7.54 15.05
CA GLY A 451 -16.39 -8.14 16.37
C GLY A 451 -17.40 -7.38 17.23
N ASP A 452 -17.42 -7.70 18.53
CA ASP A 452 -18.31 -7.06 19.51
C ASP A 452 -17.93 -5.58 19.75
N PRO A 453 -18.88 -4.72 20.15
CA PRO A 453 -18.61 -3.33 20.47
C PRO A 453 -17.55 -3.15 21.58
N LEU A 454 -16.56 -2.29 21.33
CA LEU A 454 -15.55 -1.93 22.33
C LEU A 454 -16.14 -0.96 23.35
N ALA A 455 -15.67 -1.04 24.61
CA ALA A 455 -15.99 -0.01 25.58
C ALA A 455 -15.36 1.33 25.15
N TYR A 456 -16.18 2.36 25.00
CA TYR A 456 -15.71 3.70 24.67
C TYR A 456 -15.59 4.58 25.91
N THR A 457 -14.76 5.61 25.79
CA THR A 457 -14.73 6.75 26.72
C THR A 457 -14.70 8.04 25.92
N TRP A 458 -15.64 8.94 26.21
CA TRP A 458 -15.69 10.28 25.65
C TRP A 458 -15.74 11.31 26.77
N HIS A 459 -14.76 12.20 26.82
CA HIS A 459 -14.66 13.26 27.84
C HIS A 459 -14.77 14.63 27.16
N SER A 460 -15.76 15.43 27.56
CA SER A 460 -16.09 16.70 26.90
C SER A 460 -15.02 17.76 27.04
N GLN A 461 -15.12 18.83 26.25
CA GLN A 461 -14.50 20.12 26.57
C GLN A 461 -14.87 20.65 27.97
N GLN A 462 -14.09 21.60 28.46
CA GLN A 462 -14.39 22.33 29.69
C GLN A 462 -15.33 23.51 29.43
N VAL A 463 -16.59 23.39 29.88
CA VAL A 463 -17.58 24.47 29.75
C VAL A 463 -17.42 25.45 30.91
N VAL A 464 -16.97 26.67 30.62
CA VAL A 464 -16.76 27.72 31.62
C VAL A 464 -18.03 28.55 31.80
N THR A 465 -18.47 28.69 33.05
CA THR A 465 -19.65 29.47 33.43
C THR A 465 -19.29 30.50 34.50
N PRO A 466 -20.16 31.50 34.77
CA PRO A 466 -20.17 32.15 36.08
C PRO A 466 -20.28 31.11 37.20
N LEU A 467 -20.05 31.51 38.45
CA LEU A 467 -20.26 30.62 39.59
C LEU A 467 -21.72 30.14 39.58
N TYR A 468 -21.91 28.86 39.28
CA TYR A 468 -23.19 28.25 38.95
C TYR A 468 -23.25 26.84 39.54
N GLY A 469 -24.44 26.34 39.85
CA GLY A 469 -24.66 25.01 40.41
C GLY A 469 -25.68 24.23 39.60
N VAL A 470 -25.50 22.92 39.51
CA VAL A 470 -26.42 22.00 38.84
C VAL A 470 -27.03 21.06 39.89
N ALA A 471 -28.26 20.63 39.67
CA ALA A 471 -29.02 19.80 40.60
C ALA A 471 -29.55 18.51 39.96
N ALA A 472 -29.62 18.45 38.63
CA ALA A 472 -30.11 17.28 37.91
C ALA A 472 -29.37 17.07 36.59
N GLY A 473 -29.27 15.81 36.17
CA GLY A 473 -28.71 15.39 34.89
C GLY A 473 -29.65 14.47 34.13
N ARG A 474 -29.50 14.43 32.81
CA ARG A 474 -30.22 13.51 31.90
C ARG A 474 -29.29 13.07 30.78
N VAL A 475 -29.33 11.79 30.45
CA VAL A 475 -28.60 11.22 29.31
C VAL A 475 -29.61 10.50 28.41
N THR A 476 -29.71 10.94 27.17
CA THR A 476 -30.62 10.39 26.17
C THR A 476 -29.84 9.50 25.20
N GLY A 477 -30.23 8.24 25.08
CA GLY A 477 -29.57 7.26 24.22
C GLY A 477 -30.07 5.84 24.48
N ASP A 478 -29.19 4.89 24.22
CA ASP A 478 -29.32 3.50 24.64
C ASP A 478 -28.67 3.31 26.03
N TYR A 479 -28.97 2.21 26.71
CA TYR A 479 -28.57 1.97 28.09
C TYR A 479 -28.03 0.56 28.31
N PRO A 480 -27.13 0.33 29.28
CA PRO A 480 -26.64 1.29 30.28
C PRO A 480 -25.49 2.19 29.77
N VAL A 481 -25.35 3.38 30.39
CA VAL A 481 -24.24 4.33 30.16
C VAL A 481 -23.67 4.78 31.50
N THR A 482 -22.35 4.81 31.63
CA THR A 482 -21.68 5.43 32.78
C THR A 482 -21.51 6.91 32.51
N PHE A 483 -22.14 7.75 33.32
CA PHE A 483 -22.01 9.19 33.29
C PHE A 483 -21.16 9.66 34.46
N LYS A 484 -20.16 10.49 34.20
CA LYS A 484 -19.43 11.22 35.24
C LYS A 484 -19.54 12.71 35.02
N LEU A 485 -19.70 13.44 36.11
CA LEU A 485 -19.68 14.90 36.13
C LEU A 485 -18.45 15.39 36.86
N PHE A 486 -17.75 16.36 36.27
CA PHE A 486 -16.63 17.04 36.88
C PHE A 486 -16.97 18.51 37.09
N ALA A 487 -16.52 19.04 38.22
CA ALA A 487 -16.70 20.43 38.64
C ALA A 487 -15.35 21.02 39.02
N ASP A 488 -14.95 22.11 38.36
CA ASP A 488 -13.63 22.73 38.48
C ASP A 488 -12.49 21.69 38.30
N GLY A 489 -12.63 20.80 37.31
CA GLY A 489 -11.65 19.74 37.00
C GLY A 489 -11.61 18.58 37.99
N THR A 490 -12.50 18.53 38.98
CA THR A 490 -12.56 17.44 39.97
C THR A 490 -13.81 16.59 39.77
N LEU A 491 -13.66 15.26 39.77
CA LEU A 491 -14.80 14.34 39.72
C LEU A 491 -15.77 14.63 40.88
N MET A 492 -17.02 14.88 40.53
CA MET A 492 -18.08 15.27 41.45
C MET A 492 -19.12 14.16 41.61
N HIS A 493 -19.52 13.53 40.52
CA HIS A 493 -20.56 12.49 40.52
C HIS A 493 -20.24 11.38 39.53
N THR A 494 -20.71 10.18 39.83
CA THR A 494 -20.69 9.03 38.90
C THR A 494 -22.04 8.34 39.00
N GLU A 495 -22.71 8.19 37.86
CA GLU A 495 -24.03 7.57 37.74
C GLU A 495 -23.98 6.45 36.69
N THR A 496 -24.63 5.33 36.98
CA THR A 496 -24.94 4.34 35.94
C THR A 496 -26.34 4.59 35.44
N VAL A 497 -26.46 5.29 34.31
CA VAL A 497 -27.75 5.66 33.72
C VAL A 497 -28.37 4.44 33.03
N GLN A 498 -29.60 4.11 33.43
CA GLN A 498 -30.35 2.92 32.96
C GLN A 498 -31.54 3.28 32.05
N SER A 499 -31.89 4.56 31.96
CA SER A 499 -33.05 5.07 31.21
C SER A 499 -32.91 6.57 30.95
N ASP A 500 -33.78 7.13 30.11
CA ASP A 500 -33.82 8.58 29.80
C ASP A 500 -34.45 9.44 30.91
N GLU A 501 -34.80 8.83 32.04
CA GLU A 501 -35.29 9.56 33.21
C GLU A 501 -34.19 10.41 33.84
N PRO A 502 -34.47 11.68 34.22
CA PRO A 502 -33.53 12.53 34.94
C PRO A 502 -33.10 11.95 36.28
N PHE A 503 -31.86 12.21 36.68
CA PHE A 503 -31.29 11.83 37.97
C PHE A 503 -30.77 13.04 38.75
N ILE A 504 -30.69 12.91 40.07
CA ILE A 504 -30.27 14.00 40.98
C ILE A 504 -28.75 14.05 41.06
N LEU A 505 -28.19 15.26 41.01
CA LEU A 505 -26.78 15.54 41.18
C LEU A 505 -26.51 16.12 42.59
N PRO A 506 -25.32 15.89 43.17
CA PRO A 506 -24.92 16.58 44.40
C PRO A 506 -24.96 18.10 44.24
N ASP A 507 -25.22 18.84 45.31
CA ASP A 507 -25.15 20.30 45.26
C ASP A 507 -23.70 20.78 45.30
N ARG A 508 -23.29 21.53 44.28
CA ARG A 508 -21.97 22.16 44.19
C ARG A 508 -22.01 23.37 43.28
N LEU A 509 -21.41 24.47 43.75
CA LEU A 509 -21.09 25.61 42.91
C LEU A 509 -19.71 25.43 42.28
N ALA A 510 -19.63 25.66 40.98
CA ALA A 510 -18.40 25.60 40.21
C ALA A 510 -18.37 26.67 39.12
N ARG A 511 -17.20 26.88 38.52
CA ARG A 511 -16.99 27.78 37.38
C ARG A 511 -16.68 27.03 36.10
N SER A 512 -16.36 25.74 36.18
CA SER A 512 -16.27 24.89 35.02
C SER A 512 -16.92 23.53 35.21
N TRP A 513 -17.48 23.02 34.12
CA TRP A 513 -18.24 21.78 34.06
C TRP A 513 -17.78 20.93 32.88
N GLU A 514 -17.58 19.63 33.14
CA GLU A 514 -17.19 18.63 32.14
C GLU A 514 -17.98 17.35 32.40
N ILE A 515 -18.23 16.59 31.33
CA ILE A 515 -18.83 15.26 31.44
C ILE A 515 -17.91 14.21 30.83
N GLU A 516 -17.97 13.01 31.37
CA GLU A 516 -17.41 11.82 30.75
C GLU A 516 -18.51 10.78 30.59
N LEU A 517 -18.60 10.24 29.38
CA LEU A 517 -19.54 9.19 29.00
C LEU A 517 -18.72 7.96 28.64
N SER A 518 -19.05 6.82 29.25
CA SER A 518 -18.40 5.54 28.92
C SER A 518 -19.36 4.36 28.95
N GLY A 519 -19.02 3.33 28.17
CA GLY A 519 -19.82 2.11 28.05
C GLY A 519 -19.80 1.55 26.62
N THR A 520 -20.81 0.77 26.28
CA THR A 520 -21.02 0.18 24.94
C THR A 520 -22.36 0.60 24.32
N SER A 521 -23.11 1.48 24.99
CA SER A 521 -24.42 1.95 24.52
C SER A 521 -24.28 3.31 23.84
N ARG A 522 -25.07 3.54 22.79
CA ARG A 522 -25.08 4.81 22.06
C ARG A 522 -25.63 5.94 22.94
N VAL A 523 -25.04 7.13 22.85
CA VAL A 523 -25.56 8.37 23.47
C VAL A 523 -25.83 9.41 22.38
N LEU A 524 -27.00 10.04 22.44
CA LEU A 524 -27.43 11.10 21.54
C LEU A 524 -27.31 12.49 22.17
N ARG A 525 -27.49 12.58 23.48
CA ARG A 525 -27.45 13.84 24.22
C ARG A 525 -27.16 13.60 25.69
N ALA A 526 -26.41 14.49 26.30
CA ALA A 526 -26.32 14.62 27.75
C ALA A 526 -26.61 16.06 28.16
N ALA A 527 -27.27 16.27 29.29
CA ALA A 527 -27.57 17.60 29.80
C ALA A 527 -27.51 17.64 31.33
N VAL A 528 -27.10 18.79 31.88
CA VAL A 528 -27.19 19.09 33.32
C VAL A 528 -27.78 20.48 33.53
N SER A 529 -28.59 20.62 34.57
CA SER A 529 -29.30 21.87 34.88
C SER A 529 -29.55 22.03 36.38
N ASP A 530 -29.95 23.23 36.79
CA ASP A 530 -30.40 23.58 38.15
C ASP A 530 -31.80 23.03 38.49
N SER A 531 -32.55 22.59 37.48
CA SER A 531 -33.90 22.04 37.66
C SER A 531 -34.16 20.90 36.67
N ILE A 532 -34.87 19.88 37.13
CA ILE A 532 -35.34 18.75 36.29
C ILE A 532 -36.23 19.25 35.14
N VAL A 533 -37.01 20.32 35.36
CA VAL A 533 -37.94 20.86 34.36
C VAL A 533 -37.20 21.41 33.13
N ASP A 534 -35.93 21.77 33.30
CA ASP A 534 -35.13 22.40 32.25
C ASP A 534 -34.30 21.40 31.41
N LEU A 535 -34.37 20.08 31.68
CA LEU A 535 -33.54 19.02 31.08
C LEU A 535 -34.07 18.42 29.75
#